data_AF-A0A1S2LC50-F1
#
_entry.id   AF-A0A1S2LC50-F1
#
_cell.length_a   1.000
_cell.length_b   1.000
_cell.length_c   1.000
_cell.angle_alpha   90.00
_cell.angle_beta   90.00
_cell.angle_gamma   90.00
#
_symmetry.space_group_name_H-M   'P 1'
#
loop_
_entity.id
_entity.type
_entity.pdbx_description
1 polymer ?
#
loop_
_entity_poly.entity_id
_entity_poly.type
_entity_poly.pdbx_seq_one_letter_code
_entity_poly.pdbx_strand_id
1 'polypeptide(L)'
;MREAYHVLEKKIESLPLKLTGQNVRHYKQLAIKGVYICPYCEAQLIVKYGEMREIHFSHKQSEACLESRTAEKAEKKYRNQTVRESEAHKTFVDIFIDELNVASKTNRNVRVDYGYRAKKELNYFPDIWLKINNNEIAMSVVTNVSANEDPTLAKDIKKRHKYFIENGMHPVWFIESKELAIEKEKQSIVLWEVEESIALKTKEDKKWEEDLKTIATDLSFFNLYNYTPSMHRLNINVQSLYYVHSSDGGISISIYRFLKDRSIKPFRAFLLGEGYDIPFSKALVINEGRLNLSNPIIDKKNREDFIAHYNSLVKQHQENERIKKEYEEQQRRELSKKKHVEQQQRNERDRNRALEEKIKKQKREEMQKNLNTLLEKAKDYLANIPFENYSEAQLWSKQSMFISDFKIKYMKGKYLNIDIDKFTFKMEQLIAEQFVAKQPLRKVKQQKLKEEMLAIVEKEFNKKSLDYLKKNTLATDPYISIPLFENMLTKLSNYAKKANWKFRVTDWIDRSDIGQCLINIINEREKTEGQELRRKLEQEQLEKNRLCDEIKDMQQVEGVQLVENVDELRNSDFKKIKEQHKFVLKLYEKKTRLSLF
;
A
#
# COMPACT_ATOMS: atom_id res chain seq x y z
N MET A 1 40.33 -10.93 -37.46
CA MET A 1 40.41 -11.77 -36.24
C MET A 1 41.16 -11.04 -35.14
N ARG A 2 40.75 -11.17 -33.87
CA ARG A 2 41.41 -10.43 -32.77
C ARG A 2 42.51 -11.19 -32.06
N GLU A 3 42.67 -12.47 -32.40
CA GLU A 3 43.63 -13.36 -31.75
C GLU A 3 44.64 -13.92 -32.75
N ALA A 4 45.85 -14.17 -32.27
CA ALA A 4 46.92 -14.84 -32.99
C ALA A 4 47.69 -15.75 -32.03
N TYR A 5 48.30 -16.80 -32.55
CA TYR A 5 49.28 -17.56 -31.78
C TYR A 5 50.62 -16.83 -31.82
N HIS A 6 51.13 -16.47 -30.65
CA HIS A 6 52.43 -15.83 -30.48
C HIS A 6 53.51 -16.92 -30.46
N VAL A 7 54.31 -17.01 -31.51
CA VAL A 7 55.27 -18.12 -31.74
C VAL A 7 56.32 -18.22 -30.62
N LEU A 8 56.86 -17.08 -30.18
CA LEU A 8 57.93 -17.07 -29.16
C LEU A 8 57.42 -17.43 -27.76
N GLU A 9 56.31 -16.84 -27.34
CA GLU A 9 55.70 -17.07 -26.03
C GLU A 9 54.82 -18.33 -25.96
N LYS A 10 54.57 -18.96 -27.12
CA LYS A 10 53.74 -20.18 -27.26
C LYS A 10 52.36 -20.05 -26.62
N LYS A 11 51.73 -18.88 -26.77
CA LYS A 11 50.40 -18.58 -26.23
C LYS A 11 49.52 -17.90 -27.27
N ILE A 12 48.20 -18.05 -27.12
CA ILE A 12 47.24 -17.24 -27.89
C ILE A 12 47.24 -15.84 -27.28
N GLU A 13 47.52 -14.82 -28.10
CA GLU A 13 47.45 -13.42 -27.72
C GLU A 13 46.28 -12.74 -28.44
N SER A 14 45.52 -11.93 -27.69
CA SER A 14 44.40 -11.14 -28.20
C SER A 14 44.74 -9.66 -28.13
N LEU A 15 44.47 -8.92 -29.21
CA LEU A 15 44.78 -7.48 -29.25
C LEU A 15 43.85 -6.69 -28.32
N PRO A 16 44.35 -5.70 -27.56
CA PRO A 16 43.51 -4.80 -26.77
C PRO A 16 42.53 -4.00 -27.64
N LEU A 17 41.37 -3.61 -27.08
CA LEU A 17 40.33 -2.82 -27.78
C LEU A 17 40.80 -1.40 -28.11
N LYS A 18 41.59 -0.81 -27.22
CA LYS A 18 42.16 0.53 -27.37
C LYS A 18 43.67 0.41 -27.23
N LEU A 19 44.40 0.84 -28.24
CA LEU A 19 45.85 0.88 -28.25
C LEU A 19 46.32 2.28 -28.64
N THR A 20 47.37 2.76 -27.98
CA THR A 20 48.06 3.97 -28.39
C THR A 20 48.77 3.74 -29.73
N GLY A 21 49.00 4.81 -30.51
CA GLY A 21 49.66 4.70 -31.82
C GLY A 21 51.04 4.05 -31.77
N GLN A 22 51.77 4.21 -30.67
CA GLN A 22 53.06 3.54 -30.43
C GLN A 22 52.89 2.02 -30.29
N ASN A 23 51.93 1.56 -29.50
CA ASN A 23 51.66 0.13 -29.32
C ASN A 23 51.20 -0.52 -30.63
N VAL A 24 50.39 0.17 -31.44
CA VAL A 24 50.00 -0.33 -32.77
C VAL A 24 51.23 -0.57 -33.65
N ARG A 25 52.20 0.36 -33.66
CA ARG A 25 53.44 0.20 -34.42
C ARG A 25 54.26 -0.98 -33.90
N HIS A 26 54.33 -1.16 -32.58
CA HIS A 26 55.01 -2.29 -31.95
C HIS A 26 54.41 -3.64 -32.41
N TYR A 27 53.10 -3.81 -32.30
CA TYR A 27 52.39 -5.01 -32.78
C TYR A 27 52.61 -5.27 -34.28
N LYS A 28 52.59 -4.21 -35.10
CA LYS A 28 52.90 -4.33 -36.54
C LYS A 28 54.33 -4.80 -36.79
N GLN A 29 55.31 -4.29 -36.05
CA GLN A 29 56.70 -4.72 -36.19
C GLN A 29 56.89 -6.19 -35.80
N LEU A 30 56.26 -6.63 -34.70
CA LEU A 30 56.27 -8.04 -34.29
C LEU A 30 55.60 -8.94 -35.35
N ALA A 31 54.48 -8.52 -35.90
CA ALA A 31 53.79 -9.24 -36.98
C ALA A 31 54.66 -9.38 -38.25
N ILE A 32 55.36 -8.32 -38.65
CA ILE A 32 56.30 -8.34 -39.79
C ILE A 32 57.44 -9.34 -39.55
N LYS A 33 57.91 -9.47 -38.31
CA LYS A 33 58.91 -10.46 -37.91
C LYS A 33 58.38 -11.90 -37.85
N GLY A 34 57.12 -12.14 -38.23
CA GLY A 34 56.50 -13.47 -38.22
C GLY A 34 56.18 -13.99 -36.82
N VAL A 35 56.12 -13.12 -35.81
CA VAL A 35 55.85 -13.51 -34.42
C VAL A 35 54.41 -14.00 -34.23
N TYR A 36 53.50 -13.54 -35.08
CA TYR A 36 52.08 -13.86 -35.02
C TYR A 36 51.68 -14.77 -36.18
N ILE A 37 51.14 -15.94 -35.85
CA ILE A 37 50.58 -16.88 -36.83
C ILE A 37 49.11 -17.18 -36.53
N CYS A 38 48.38 -17.58 -37.56
CA CYS A 38 47.00 -18.01 -37.44
C CYS A 38 46.93 -19.27 -36.57
N PRO A 39 46.16 -19.29 -35.47
CA PRO A 39 46.03 -20.46 -34.62
C PRO A 39 45.31 -21.63 -35.31
N TYR A 40 44.82 -21.44 -36.55
CA TYR A 40 44.04 -22.45 -37.27
C TYR A 40 44.78 -23.02 -38.49
N CYS A 41 45.47 -22.19 -39.28
CA CYS A 41 46.19 -22.63 -40.48
C CYS A 41 47.70 -22.33 -40.43
N GLU A 42 48.19 -21.83 -39.29
CA GLU A 42 49.60 -21.49 -39.05
C GLU A 42 50.20 -20.43 -40.00
N ALA A 43 49.38 -19.84 -40.88
CA ALA A 43 49.81 -18.77 -41.78
C ALA A 43 50.20 -17.51 -40.99
N GLN A 44 51.25 -16.81 -41.46
CA GLN A 44 51.68 -15.56 -40.85
C GLN A 44 50.59 -14.49 -40.91
N LEU A 45 50.35 -13.84 -39.78
CA LEU A 45 49.36 -12.78 -39.66
C LEU A 45 50.03 -11.41 -39.71
N ILE A 46 49.29 -10.44 -40.24
CA ILE A 46 49.62 -9.02 -40.22
C ILE A 46 48.65 -8.27 -39.30
N VAL A 47 49.11 -7.18 -38.69
CA VAL A 47 48.27 -6.33 -37.85
C VAL A 47 47.75 -5.16 -38.69
N LYS A 48 46.42 -5.05 -38.82
CA LYS A 48 45.74 -3.93 -39.48
C LYS A 48 45.15 -2.99 -38.43
N TYR A 49 45.22 -1.70 -38.73
CA TYR A 49 44.68 -0.61 -37.91
C TYR A 49 44.21 0.49 -38.85
N GLY A 50 43.01 1.02 -38.68
CA GLY A 50 42.48 2.13 -39.45
C GLY A 50 41.63 3.06 -38.57
N GLU A 51 41.44 4.31 -39.00
CA GLU A 51 40.71 5.31 -38.21
C GLU A 51 39.27 4.91 -37.85
N MET A 52 38.59 4.17 -38.74
CA MET A 52 37.25 3.62 -38.51
C MET A 52 37.23 2.14 -38.10
N ARG A 53 38.35 1.41 -38.17
CA ARG A 53 38.39 -0.04 -37.93
C ARG A 53 39.30 -0.36 -36.76
N GLU A 54 38.72 -1.03 -35.76
CA GLU A 54 39.45 -1.59 -34.62
C GLU A 54 40.69 -2.37 -35.07
N ILE A 55 41.75 -2.33 -34.25
CA ILE A 55 42.97 -3.11 -34.50
C ILE A 55 42.67 -4.61 -34.52
N HIS A 56 43.16 -5.31 -35.54
CA HIS A 56 42.94 -6.74 -35.69
C HIS A 56 44.10 -7.41 -36.43
N PHE A 57 44.27 -8.71 -36.17
CA PHE A 57 45.07 -9.56 -37.02
C PHE A 57 44.30 -9.90 -38.30
N SER A 58 45.04 -9.99 -39.40
CA SER A 58 44.55 -10.32 -40.73
C SER A 58 45.53 -11.29 -41.36
N HIS A 59 45.03 -12.24 -42.13
CA HIS A 59 45.88 -12.96 -43.08
C HIS A 59 46.43 -11.98 -44.11
N LYS A 60 47.54 -12.36 -44.77
CA LYS A 60 47.99 -11.66 -45.97
C LYS A 60 46.92 -11.82 -47.07
N GLN A 61 46.92 -10.90 -48.04
CA GLN A 61 45.81 -10.68 -48.98
C GLN A 61 45.17 -11.99 -49.49
N SER A 62 43.87 -12.14 -49.26
CA SER A 62 43.04 -13.29 -49.71
C SER A 62 43.35 -14.67 -49.11
N GLU A 63 44.28 -14.79 -48.17
CA GLU A 63 44.68 -16.07 -47.56
C GLU A 63 43.87 -16.46 -46.31
N ALA A 64 42.79 -15.73 -45.99
CA ALA A 64 42.01 -16.04 -44.80
C ALA A 64 41.41 -17.44 -44.88
N CYS A 65 41.89 -18.35 -44.02
CA CYS A 65 41.40 -19.73 -43.95
C CYS A 65 39.94 -19.79 -43.52
N LEU A 66 39.28 -20.91 -43.85
CA LEU A 66 37.86 -21.10 -43.57
C LEU A 66 37.57 -21.02 -42.06
N GLU A 67 38.43 -21.62 -41.25
CA GLU A 67 38.34 -21.67 -39.79
C GLU A 67 38.42 -20.28 -39.18
N SER A 68 39.34 -19.44 -39.69
CA SER A 68 39.47 -18.04 -39.25
C SER A 68 38.25 -17.23 -39.63
N ARG A 69 37.70 -17.41 -40.83
CA ARG A 69 36.46 -16.71 -41.25
C ARG A 69 35.28 -17.11 -40.38
N THR A 70 35.18 -18.40 -40.04
CA THR A 70 34.13 -18.92 -39.17
C THR A 70 34.26 -18.37 -37.75
N ALA A 71 35.48 -18.35 -37.18
CA ALA A 71 35.74 -17.77 -35.87
C ALA A 71 35.40 -16.27 -35.82
N GLU A 72 35.79 -15.50 -36.85
CA GLU A 72 35.49 -14.07 -36.92
C GLU A 72 33.98 -13.79 -37.08
N LYS A 73 33.26 -14.61 -37.85
CA LYS A 73 31.80 -14.54 -37.96
C LYS A 73 31.13 -14.84 -36.62
N ALA A 74 31.59 -15.85 -35.90
CA ALA A 74 31.07 -16.21 -34.57
C ALA A 74 31.30 -15.07 -33.55
N GLU A 75 32.52 -14.53 -33.49
CA GLU A 75 32.86 -13.40 -32.62
C GLU A 75 32.02 -12.16 -32.94
N LYS A 76 31.90 -11.79 -34.22
CA LYS A 76 31.07 -10.64 -34.64
C LYS A 76 29.61 -10.82 -34.23
N LYS A 77 29.08 -12.03 -34.37
CA LYS A 77 27.70 -12.35 -34.01
C LYS A 77 27.49 -12.30 -32.50
N TYR A 78 28.44 -12.80 -31.71
CA TYR A 78 28.42 -12.67 -30.26
C TYR A 78 28.49 -11.20 -29.80
N ARG A 79 29.34 -10.38 -30.43
CA ARG A 79 29.39 -8.93 -30.16
C ARG A 79 28.03 -8.28 -30.40
N ASN A 80 27.42 -8.53 -31.56
CA ASN A 80 26.09 -7.99 -31.87
C ASN A 80 25.03 -8.43 -30.85
N GLN A 81 25.13 -9.66 -30.33
CA GLN A 81 24.24 -10.17 -29.29
C GLN A 81 24.41 -9.42 -27.94
N THR A 82 25.61 -8.92 -27.66
CA THR A 82 25.97 -8.28 -26.38
C THR A 82 26.10 -6.76 -26.45
N VAL A 83 25.81 -6.12 -27.60
CA VAL A 83 25.92 -4.65 -27.78
C VAL A 83 25.13 -3.85 -26.74
N ARG A 84 23.99 -4.38 -26.29
CA ARG A 84 23.13 -3.72 -25.29
C ARG A 84 23.69 -3.79 -23.88
N GLU A 85 24.48 -4.82 -23.61
CA GLU A 85 25.00 -5.07 -22.27
C GLU A 85 25.90 -3.91 -21.82
N SER A 86 25.92 -3.65 -20.51
CA SER A 86 26.73 -2.60 -19.91
C SER A 86 28.23 -2.92 -20.01
N GLU A 87 29.08 -1.92 -19.78
CA GLU A 87 30.54 -2.13 -19.76
C GLU A 87 30.98 -3.15 -18.69
N ALA A 88 30.20 -3.29 -17.61
CA ALA A 88 30.44 -4.28 -16.56
C ALA A 88 30.26 -5.73 -17.03
N HIS A 89 29.46 -5.97 -18.07
CA HIS A 89 29.20 -7.31 -18.63
C HIS A 89 30.48 -8.04 -18.97
N LYS A 90 31.35 -7.40 -19.75
CA LYS A 90 32.64 -7.99 -20.16
C LYS A 90 33.49 -8.33 -18.94
N THR A 91 33.56 -7.42 -17.97
CA THR A 91 34.30 -7.61 -16.72
C THR A 91 33.79 -8.82 -15.97
N PHE A 92 32.48 -8.99 -15.82
CA PHE A 92 31.91 -10.19 -15.22
C PHE A 92 32.31 -11.45 -15.99
N VAL A 93 32.08 -11.48 -17.31
CA VAL A 93 32.40 -12.65 -18.14
C VAL A 93 33.87 -13.07 -18.01
N ASP A 94 34.80 -12.12 -18.05
CA ASP A 94 36.23 -12.38 -17.90
C ASP A 94 36.54 -12.95 -16.50
N ILE A 95 35.95 -12.39 -15.44
CA ILE A 95 36.12 -12.90 -14.07
C ILE A 95 35.54 -14.31 -13.89
N PHE A 96 34.35 -14.59 -14.45
CA PHE A 96 33.78 -15.93 -14.45
C PHE A 96 34.72 -16.93 -15.14
N ILE A 97 35.29 -16.57 -16.28
CA ILE A 97 36.23 -17.44 -17.02
C ILE A 97 37.49 -17.70 -16.22
N ASP A 98 38.08 -16.67 -15.62
CA ASP A 98 39.30 -16.82 -14.82
C ASP A 98 39.07 -17.76 -13.63
N GLU A 99 37.98 -17.58 -12.89
CA GLU A 99 37.63 -18.42 -11.74
C GLU A 99 37.29 -19.86 -12.15
N LEU A 100 36.54 -20.05 -13.23
CA LEU A 100 36.26 -21.39 -13.78
C LEU A 100 37.54 -22.06 -14.31
N ASN A 101 38.48 -21.31 -14.89
CA ASN A 101 39.78 -21.83 -15.32
C ASN A 101 40.66 -22.24 -14.14
N VAL A 102 40.57 -21.54 -13.00
CA VAL A 102 41.22 -21.99 -11.76
C VAL A 102 40.57 -23.29 -11.29
N ALA A 103 39.24 -23.38 -11.28
CA ALA A 103 38.50 -24.58 -10.90
C ALA A 103 38.70 -25.77 -11.86
N SER A 104 39.02 -25.52 -13.13
CA SER A 104 39.28 -26.57 -14.13
C SER A 104 40.67 -27.20 -13.97
N LYS A 105 41.65 -26.45 -13.44
CA LYS A 105 42.99 -27.00 -13.13
C LYS A 105 42.94 -28.13 -12.11
N THR A 106 42.01 -28.07 -11.16
CA THR A 106 41.81 -29.13 -10.16
C THR A 106 40.93 -30.26 -10.67
N ASN A 107 40.21 -30.06 -11.78
CA ASN A 107 39.22 -31.00 -12.32
C ASN A 107 39.46 -31.28 -13.81
N ARG A 108 40.21 -32.34 -14.13
CA ARG A 108 40.59 -32.68 -15.52
C ARG A 108 39.43 -32.87 -16.51
N ASN A 109 38.23 -33.15 -15.99
CA ASN A 109 37.03 -33.35 -16.81
C ASN A 109 36.23 -32.05 -17.07
N VAL A 110 36.78 -30.91 -16.67
CA VAL A 110 36.18 -29.59 -16.85
C VAL A 110 36.88 -28.88 -18.00
N ARG A 111 36.09 -28.37 -18.94
CA ARG A 111 36.56 -27.47 -19.99
C ARG A 111 35.75 -26.19 -19.96
N VAL A 112 36.45 -25.07 -20.05
CA VAL A 112 35.89 -23.72 -19.97
C VAL A 112 36.39 -22.98 -21.19
N ASP A 113 35.49 -22.33 -21.90
CA ASP A 113 35.85 -21.42 -22.99
C ASP A 113 34.72 -20.41 -23.20
N TYR A 114 35.00 -19.34 -23.94
CA TYR A 114 33.95 -18.44 -24.42
C TYR A 114 33.02 -19.20 -25.37
N GLY A 115 31.71 -18.95 -25.28
CA GLY A 115 30.73 -19.71 -26.07
C GLY A 115 30.96 -19.65 -27.58
N TYR A 116 31.35 -18.47 -28.08
CA TYR A 116 31.64 -18.27 -29.51
C TYR A 116 32.94 -18.91 -29.99
N ARG A 117 33.84 -19.30 -29.08
CA ARG A 117 35.09 -20.01 -29.40
C ARG A 117 34.88 -21.52 -29.39
N ALA A 118 34.15 -22.01 -28.38
CA ALA A 118 33.86 -23.42 -28.20
C ALA A 118 33.02 -24.02 -29.34
N LYS A 119 31.95 -23.32 -29.73
CA LYS A 119 30.95 -23.81 -30.69
C LYS A 119 30.60 -22.76 -31.72
N LYS A 120 31.44 -22.60 -32.74
CA LYS A 120 31.38 -21.50 -33.73
C LYS A 120 30.14 -21.57 -34.64
N GLU A 121 29.51 -22.73 -34.72
CA GLU A 121 28.32 -23.03 -35.53
C GLU A 121 27.00 -22.56 -34.92
N LEU A 122 27.01 -22.11 -33.65
CA LEU A 122 25.77 -21.75 -32.95
C LEU A 122 25.09 -20.50 -33.54
N ASN A 123 23.76 -20.50 -33.41
CA ASN A 123 22.95 -19.36 -33.77
C ASN A 123 22.83 -18.30 -32.68
N TYR A 124 22.96 -18.72 -31.43
CA TYR A 124 23.08 -17.86 -30.26
C TYR A 124 24.22 -18.41 -29.43
N PHE A 125 25.04 -17.53 -28.87
CA PHE A 125 26.19 -17.96 -28.09
C PHE A 125 25.93 -17.70 -26.60
N PRO A 126 26.23 -18.66 -25.70
CA PRO A 126 26.39 -18.30 -24.30
C PRO A 126 27.62 -17.40 -24.16
N ASP A 127 27.68 -16.61 -23.10
CA ASP A 127 28.91 -15.87 -22.78
C ASP A 127 30.04 -16.87 -22.49
N ILE A 128 29.72 -17.92 -21.74
CA ILE A 128 30.67 -18.95 -21.32
C ILE A 128 30.06 -20.32 -21.61
N TRP A 129 30.84 -21.15 -22.30
CA TRP A 129 30.56 -22.56 -22.47
C TRP A 129 31.39 -23.35 -21.47
N LEU A 130 30.70 -24.11 -20.62
CA LEU A 130 31.30 -24.93 -19.59
C LEU A 130 30.90 -26.39 -19.82
N LYS A 131 31.88 -27.26 -20.04
CA LYS A 131 31.66 -28.70 -20.14
C LYS A 131 32.21 -29.40 -18.91
N ILE A 132 31.33 -30.10 -18.19
CA ILE A 132 31.68 -30.91 -17.03
C ILE A 132 31.31 -32.35 -17.35
N ASN A 133 32.31 -33.21 -17.54
CA ASN A 133 32.12 -34.56 -18.06
C ASN A 133 31.36 -34.53 -19.41
N ASN A 134 30.16 -35.13 -19.46
CA ASN A 134 29.29 -35.14 -20.64
C ASN A 134 28.22 -34.05 -20.62
N ASN A 135 28.15 -33.26 -19.55
CA ASN A 135 27.15 -32.20 -19.42
C ASN A 135 27.72 -30.89 -19.94
N GLU A 136 26.98 -30.21 -20.80
CA GLU A 136 27.31 -28.87 -21.26
C GLU A 136 26.41 -27.84 -20.59
N ILE A 137 27.00 -26.74 -20.16
CA ILE A 137 26.34 -25.65 -19.46
C ILE A 137 26.58 -24.38 -20.27
N ALA A 138 25.49 -23.70 -20.60
CA ALA A 138 25.46 -22.42 -21.29
C ALA A 138 25.27 -21.32 -20.24
N MET A 139 26.36 -20.69 -19.81
CA MET A 139 26.30 -19.61 -18.82
C MET A 139 26.18 -18.27 -19.53
N SER A 140 25.29 -17.41 -19.06
CA SER A 140 25.12 -16.06 -19.59
C SER A 140 24.89 -15.04 -18.48
N VAL A 141 25.48 -13.86 -18.63
CA VAL A 141 25.29 -12.71 -17.74
C VAL A 141 24.35 -11.74 -18.45
N VAL A 142 23.40 -11.18 -17.72
CA VAL A 142 22.46 -10.17 -18.21
C VAL A 142 22.64 -8.93 -17.37
N THR A 143 22.87 -7.82 -18.04
CA THR A 143 23.01 -6.50 -17.45
C THR A 143 21.96 -5.56 -18.03
N ASN A 144 21.86 -4.35 -17.48
CA ASN A 144 20.96 -3.31 -18.03
C ASN A 144 19.48 -3.77 -18.13
N VAL A 145 19.01 -4.55 -17.14
CA VAL A 145 17.59 -4.90 -17.00
C VAL A 145 16.86 -3.65 -16.53
N SER A 146 15.97 -3.11 -17.38
CA SER A 146 15.25 -1.86 -17.14
C SER A 146 13.82 -1.94 -17.69
N ALA A 147 12.89 -1.19 -17.09
CA ALA A 147 11.46 -1.25 -17.42
C ALA A 147 11.13 -1.04 -18.90
N ASN A 148 11.82 -0.10 -19.57
CA ASN A 148 11.50 0.33 -20.93
C ASN A 148 11.93 -0.69 -21.98
N GLU A 149 13.01 -1.43 -21.71
CA GLU A 149 13.62 -2.32 -22.68
C GLU A 149 13.46 -3.80 -22.32
N ASP A 150 12.82 -4.10 -21.19
CA ASP A 150 12.55 -5.45 -20.68
C ASP A 150 11.75 -6.34 -21.66
N PRO A 151 10.70 -5.88 -22.38
CA PRO A 151 9.90 -6.78 -23.23
C PRO A 151 10.68 -7.37 -24.42
N THR A 152 11.53 -6.56 -25.08
CA THR A 152 12.36 -7.04 -26.20
C THR A 152 13.47 -7.95 -25.70
N LEU A 153 14.12 -7.57 -24.58
CA LEU A 153 15.14 -8.39 -23.93
C LEU A 153 14.59 -9.73 -23.49
N ALA A 154 13.43 -9.75 -22.82
CA ALA A 154 12.78 -10.97 -22.37
C ALA A 154 12.46 -11.91 -23.54
N LYS A 155 11.96 -11.36 -24.65
CA LYS A 155 11.70 -12.16 -25.87
C LYS A 155 12.97 -12.80 -26.41
N ASP A 156 14.07 -12.06 -26.47
CA ASP A 156 15.34 -12.57 -27.00
C ASP A 156 16.02 -13.55 -26.05
N ILE A 157 15.95 -13.31 -24.73
CA ILE A 157 16.41 -14.24 -23.71
C ILE A 157 15.60 -15.53 -23.74
N LYS A 158 14.26 -15.48 -23.84
CA LYS A 158 13.41 -16.68 -24.00
C LYS A 158 13.84 -17.51 -25.22
N LYS A 159 14.11 -16.85 -26.36
CA LYS A 159 14.63 -17.54 -27.56
C LYS A 159 15.99 -18.19 -27.30
N ARG A 160 16.93 -17.46 -26.72
CA ARG A 160 18.29 -17.97 -26.39
C ARG A 160 18.22 -19.15 -25.43
N HIS A 161 17.43 -19.02 -24.36
CA HIS A 161 17.23 -20.06 -23.36
C HIS A 161 16.71 -21.35 -24.02
N LYS A 162 15.64 -21.24 -24.82
CA LYS A 162 15.09 -22.37 -25.57
C LYS A 162 16.12 -22.97 -26.53
N TYR A 163 16.82 -22.13 -27.27
CA TYR A 163 17.85 -22.56 -28.22
C TYR A 163 18.99 -23.34 -27.53
N PHE A 164 19.44 -22.92 -26.35
CA PHE A 164 20.47 -23.63 -25.61
C PHE A 164 20.01 -25.03 -25.20
N ILE A 165 18.78 -25.16 -24.71
CA ILE A 165 18.17 -26.46 -24.37
C ILE A 165 18.09 -27.36 -25.62
N GLU A 166 17.63 -26.82 -26.75
CA GLU A 166 17.52 -27.54 -28.03
C GLU A 166 18.88 -28.04 -28.54
N ASN A 167 19.98 -27.36 -28.17
CA ASN A 167 21.35 -27.75 -28.51
C ASN A 167 22.04 -28.58 -27.40
N GLY A 168 21.26 -29.13 -26.46
CA GLY A 168 21.76 -30.03 -25.42
C GLY A 168 22.57 -29.35 -24.31
N MET A 169 22.47 -28.03 -24.17
CA MET A 169 23.15 -27.27 -23.12
C MET A 169 22.16 -26.91 -22.00
N HIS A 170 22.62 -26.96 -20.75
CA HIS A 170 21.87 -26.49 -19.59
C HIS A 170 22.07 -24.98 -19.40
N PRO A 171 21.05 -24.13 -19.58
CA PRO A 171 21.20 -22.70 -19.45
C PRO A 171 21.30 -22.29 -17.98
N VAL A 172 22.30 -21.46 -17.65
CA VAL A 172 22.45 -20.82 -16.34
C VAL A 172 22.61 -19.33 -16.56
N TRP A 173 21.75 -18.54 -15.93
CA TRP A 173 21.71 -17.10 -16.10
C TRP A 173 22.08 -16.38 -14.81
N PHE A 174 22.85 -15.33 -14.94
CA PHE A 174 23.21 -14.41 -13.88
C PHE A 174 22.75 -13.01 -14.23
N ILE A 175 22.32 -12.24 -13.22
CA ILE A 175 21.77 -10.91 -13.40
C ILE A 175 22.63 -9.92 -12.64
N GLU A 176 23.08 -8.84 -13.27
CA GLU A 176 23.73 -7.76 -12.55
C GLU A 176 22.71 -7.09 -11.61
N SER A 177 23.00 -7.06 -10.32
CA SER A 177 22.12 -6.43 -9.33
C SER A 177 22.16 -4.90 -9.46
N LYS A 178 21.11 -4.32 -10.03
CA LYS A 178 20.89 -2.85 -10.04
C LYS A 178 19.55 -2.46 -9.44
N GLU A 179 18.48 -3.22 -9.72
CA GLU A 179 17.11 -2.88 -9.31
C GLU A 179 16.35 -4.12 -8.83
N LEU A 180 16.63 -4.57 -7.61
CA LEU A 180 15.87 -5.64 -6.95
C LEU A 180 14.67 -5.04 -6.19
N ALA A 181 13.45 -5.45 -6.55
CA ALA A 181 12.22 -4.95 -5.92
C ALA A 181 11.63 -5.97 -4.93
N ILE A 182 12.12 -5.97 -3.69
CA ILE A 182 11.57 -6.79 -2.59
C ILE A 182 10.61 -5.96 -1.73
N GLU A 183 9.37 -6.43 -1.59
CA GLU A 183 8.36 -5.91 -0.65
C GLU A 183 8.39 -6.76 0.63
N LYS A 184 9.28 -6.43 1.57
CA LYS A 184 9.47 -7.21 2.81
C LYS A 184 8.18 -7.43 3.60
N GLU A 185 7.35 -6.39 3.73
CA GLU A 185 6.09 -6.45 4.49
C GLU A 185 5.05 -7.44 3.93
N LYS A 186 5.15 -7.76 2.64
CA LYS A 186 4.23 -8.69 1.96
C LYS A 186 4.91 -10.01 1.61
N GLN A 187 6.15 -10.19 2.06
CA GLN A 187 6.96 -11.36 1.74
C GLN A 187 6.97 -11.63 0.21
N SER A 188 7.15 -10.57 -0.60
CA SER A 188 7.05 -10.69 -2.06
C SER A 188 8.21 -10.04 -2.79
N ILE A 189 8.49 -10.59 -3.97
CA ILE A 189 9.44 -10.04 -4.94
C ILE A 189 8.68 -9.67 -6.22
N VAL A 190 8.90 -8.46 -6.71
CA VAL A 190 8.42 -8.00 -8.01
C VAL A 190 9.52 -8.28 -9.02
N LEU A 191 9.16 -8.99 -10.09
CA LEU A 191 10.10 -9.46 -11.10
C LEU A 191 9.93 -8.69 -12.41
N TRP A 192 11.04 -8.44 -13.09
CA TRP A 192 11.05 -8.12 -14.50
C TRP A 192 10.68 -9.36 -15.33
N GLU A 193 10.21 -9.16 -16.57
CA GLU A 193 9.87 -10.30 -17.44
C GLU A 193 11.11 -11.15 -17.72
N VAL A 194 12.27 -10.51 -17.88
CA VAL A 194 13.56 -11.19 -18.03
C VAL A 194 13.85 -12.10 -16.83
N GLU A 195 13.70 -11.60 -15.60
CA GLU A 195 13.97 -12.35 -14.37
C GLU A 195 13.08 -13.60 -14.27
N GLU A 196 11.78 -13.43 -14.51
CA GLU A 196 10.83 -14.55 -14.53
C GLU A 196 11.22 -15.62 -15.56
N SER A 197 11.75 -15.20 -16.70
CA SER A 197 12.11 -16.07 -17.82
C SER A 197 13.37 -16.89 -17.59
N ILE A 198 14.29 -16.40 -16.75
CA ILE A 198 15.59 -17.01 -16.50
C ILE A 198 15.73 -17.65 -15.12
N ALA A 199 14.69 -17.53 -14.30
CA ALA A 199 14.62 -18.22 -13.02
C ALA A 199 14.84 -19.73 -13.19
N LEU A 200 15.82 -20.27 -12.47
CA LEU A 200 16.25 -21.65 -12.62
C LEU A 200 15.54 -22.55 -11.62
N LYS A 201 15.47 -23.84 -11.98
CA LYS A 201 15.01 -24.91 -11.12
C LYS A 201 16.17 -25.79 -10.69
N THR A 202 16.49 -25.77 -9.40
CA THR A 202 17.58 -26.52 -8.79
C THR A 202 17.09 -27.70 -7.94
N LYS A 203 18.04 -28.49 -7.43
CA LYS A 203 17.75 -29.54 -6.45
C LYS A 203 17.22 -28.98 -5.13
N GLU A 204 17.75 -27.85 -4.68
CA GLU A 204 17.32 -27.22 -3.43
C GLU A 204 15.90 -26.64 -3.57
N ASP A 205 15.54 -26.14 -4.76
CA ASP A 205 14.16 -25.71 -5.03
C ASP A 205 13.17 -26.87 -4.84
N LYS A 206 13.51 -28.09 -5.30
CA LYS A 206 12.64 -29.27 -5.10
C LYS A 206 12.44 -29.61 -3.62
N LYS A 207 13.49 -29.48 -2.80
CA LYS A 207 13.38 -29.67 -1.34
C LYS A 207 12.47 -28.63 -0.70
N TRP A 208 12.59 -27.37 -1.13
CA TRP A 208 11.64 -26.32 -0.73
C TRP A 208 10.20 -26.68 -1.11
N GLU A 209 9.97 -27.23 -2.30
CA GLU A 209 8.61 -27.67 -2.69
C GLU A 209 8.07 -28.81 -1.84
N GLU A 210 8.92 -29.77 -1.49
CA GLU A 210 8.55 -30.88 -0.60
C GLU A 210 8.12 -30.34 0.77
N ASP A 211 8.92 -29.46 1.36
CA ASP A 211 8.62 -28.84 2.65
C ASP A 211 7.34 -27.97 2.56
N LEU A 212 7.21 -27.14 1.51
CA LEU A 212 6.02 -26.30 1.30
C LEU A 212 4.75 -27.11 1.10
N LYS A 213 4.81 -28.27 0.44
CA LYS A 213 3.63 -29.15 0.28
C LYS A 213 3.07 -29.64 1.60
N THR A 214 3.89 -29.71 2.65
CA THR A 214 3.44 -30.12 3.98
C THR A 214 2.71 -29.00 4.73
N ILE A 215 3.13 -27.75 4.54
CA ILE A 215 2.60 -26.60 5.31
C ILE A 215 1.59 -25.75 4.54
N ALA A 216 1.73 -25.62 3.23
CA ALA A 216 0.82 -24.88 2.35
C ALA A 216 -0.17 -25.86 1.72
N THR A 217 -1.30 -26.07 2.37
CA THR A 217 -2.37 -26.97 1.88
C THR A 217 -3.33 -26.26 0.93
N ASP A 218 -3.53 -24.95 1.12
CA ASP A 218 -4.43 -24.12 0.33
C ASP A 218 -3.95 -22.66 0.30
N LEU A 219 -4.72 -21.77 -0.33
CA LEU A 219 -4.36 -20.36 -0.49
C LEU A 219 -4.38 -19.55 0.81
N SER A 220 -5.02 -20.05 1.88
CA SER A 220 -5.02 -19.38 3.19
C SER A 220 -3.63 -19.28 3.83
N PHE A 221 -2.70 -20.15 3.39
CA PHE A 221 -1.28 -20.06 3.73
C PHE A 221 -0.72 -18.63 3.56
N PHE A 222 -1.09 -17.96 2.47
CA PHE A 222 -0.58 -16.62 2.13
C PHE A 222 -1.15 -15.51 3.02
N ASN A 223 -2.32 -15.72 3.64
CA ASN A 223 -2.95 -14.73 4.52
C ASN A 223 -2.07 -14.40 5.73
N LEU A 224 -1.31 -15.38 6.21
CA LEU A 224 -0.37 -15.21 7.33
C LEU A 224 0.78 -14.24 7.00
N TYR A 225 1.08 -14.08 5.71
CA TYR A 225 2.17 -13.23 5.21
C TYR A 225 1.68 -11.93 4.57
N ASN A 226 0.39 -11.60 4.72
CA ASN A 226 -0.22 -10.45 4.03
C ASN A 226 0.03 -10.48 2.50
N TYR A 227 0.15 -11.68 1.93
CA TYR A 227 0.39 -11.89 0.51
C TYR A 227 -0.93 -12.21 -0.18
N THR A 228 -1.23 -11.51 -1.27
CA THR A 228 -2.43 -11.78 -2.08
C THR A 228 -2.04 -12.61 -3.31
N PRO A 229 -2.28 -13.93 -3.30
CA PRO A 229 -1.95 -14.77 -4.44
C PRO A 229 -2.82 -14.43 -5.66
N SER A 230 -2.24 -14.52 -6.85
CA SER A 230 -2.99 -14.43 -8.11
C SER A 230 -3.48 -15.79 -8.62
N MET A 231 -2.84 -16.87 -8.17
CA MET A 231 -3.23 -18.23 -8.54
C MET A 231 -4.60 -18.63 -7.98
N HIS A 232 -5.43 -19.28 -8.81
CA HIS A 232 -6.74 -19.80 -8.38
C HIS A 232 -6.65 -21.09 -7.57
N ARG A 233 -5.59 -21.86 -7.78
CA ARG A 233 -5.28 -23.10 -7.06
C ARG A 233 -3.82 -23.01 -6.64
N LEU A 234 -3.53 -23.53 -5.46
CA LEU A 234 -2.16 -23.56 -4.96
C LEU A 234 -1.31 -24.41 -5.92
N ASN A 235 -0.34 -23.75 -6.57
CA ASN A 235 0.65 -24.39 -7.43
C ASN A 235 2.03 -24.15 -6.84
N ILE A 236 2.58 -25.17 -6.18
CA ILE A 236 3.89 -25.08 -5.56
C ILE A 236 4.94 -25.26 -6.65
N ASN A 237 5.42 -24.14 -7.20
CA ASN A 237 6.54 -24.07 -8.15
C ASN A 237 7.62 -23.10 -7.64
N VAL A 238 8.61 -23.65 -6.93
CA VAL A 238 9.73 -22.86 -6.39
C VAL A 238 10.83 -22.68 -7.45
N GLN A 239 11.34 -21.48 -7.60
CA GLN A 239 12.44 -21.16 -8.50
C GLN A 239 13.48 -20.28 -7.80
N SER A 240 14.68 -20.24 -8.37
CA SER A 240 15.81 -19.48 -7.88
C SER A 240 16.28 -18.44 -8.89
N LEU A 241 16.65 -17.25 -8.40
CA LEU A 241 17.34 -16.19 -9.14
C LEU A 241 18.76 -15.99 -8.60
N TYR A 242 19.68 -15.65 -9.50
CA TYR A 242 21.10 -15.47 -9.22
C TYR A 242 21.53 -14.07 -9.62
N TYR A 243 21.81 -13.22 -8.63
CA TYR A 243 22.29 -11.87 -8.88
C TYR A 243 23.78 -11.78 -8.59
N VAL A 244 24.56 -11.32 -9.56
CA VAL A 244 25.97 -11.01 -9.37
C VAL A 244 26.09 -9.56 -8.94
N HIS A 245 26.86 -9.33 -7.90
CA HIS A 245 27.19 -7.99 -7.42
C HIS A 245 28.68 -7.90 -7.12
N SER A 246 29.23 -6.70 -7.35
CA SER A 246 30.60 -6.35 -6.99
C SER A 246 30.54 -5.42 -5.79
N SER A 247 31.20 -5.80 -4.70
CA SER A 247 31.32 -5.01 -3.47
C SER A 247 32.79 -4.83 -3.08
N ASP A 248 33.07 -4.00 -2.09
CA ASP A 248 34.45 -3.80 -1.57
C ASP A 248 35.08 -5.11 -1.06
N GLY A 249 34.26 -6.06 -0.62
CA GLY A 249 34.67 -7.41 -0.18
C GLY A 249 34.89 -8.41 -1.31
N GLY A 250 34.75 -7.98 -2.57
CA GLY A 250 34.83 -8.82 -3.76
C GLY A 250 33.48 -9.07 -4.42
N ILE A 251 33.46 -10.06 -5.32
CA ILE A 251 32.27 -10.43 -6.08
C ILE A 251 31.55 -11.56 -5.34
N SER A 252 30.24 -11.45 -5.29
CA SER A 252 29.36 -12.45 -4.69
C SER A 252 28.10 -12.64 -5.54
N ILE A 253 27.47 -13.78 -5.33
CA ILE A 253 26.21 -14.16 -5.97
C ILE A 253 25.13 -14.20 -4.89
N SER A 254 24.14 -13.32 -4.98
CA SER A 254 22.93 -13.38 -4.17
C SER A 254 21.97 -14.41 -4.77
N ILE A 255 21.46 -15.29 -3.92
CA ILE A 255 20.48 -16.30 -4.29
C ILE A 255 19.14 -15.94 -3.63
N TYR A 256 18.12 -15.77 -4.46
CA TYR A 256 16.75 -15.57 -3.99
C TYR A 256 15.87 -16.74 -4.41
N ARG A 257 15.14 -17.29 -3.44
CA ARG A 257 14.14 -18.33 -3.69
C ARG A 257 12.75 -17.80 -3.55
N PHE A 258 11.90 -18.15 -4.51
CA PHE A 258 10.53 -17.70 -4.50
C PHE A 258 9.61 -18.77 -5.08
N LEU A 259 8.37 -18.71 -4.62
CA LEU A 259 7.25 -19.45 -5.18
C LEU A 259 6.61 -18.61 -6.29
N LYS A 260 6.63 -19.13 -7.51
CA LYS A 260 6.05 -18.47 -8.68
C LYS A 260 4.55 -18.29 -8.51
N ASP A 261 4.05 -17.08 -8.76
CA ASP A 261 2.62 -16.75 -8.66
C ASP A 261 2.06 -16.10 -9.93
N ARG A 262 2.39 -14.83 -10.21
CA ARG A 262 1.84 -14.12 -11.36
C ARG A 262 2.60 -14.45 -12.64
N SER A 263 1.86 -14.88 -13.66
CA SER A 263 2.34 -15.01 -15.05
C SER A 263 2.02 -13.76 -15.90
N ILE A 264 1.44 -12.72 -15.32
CA ILE A 264 1.01 -11.48 -16.00
C ILE A 264 1.63 -10.28 -15.27
N LYS A 265 1.98 -9.22 -16.02
CA LYS A 265 2.58 -7.99 -15.49
C LYS A 265 1.66 -7.29 -14.47
N PRO A 266 2.22 -6.72 -13.38
CA PRO A 266 3.60 -6.88 -12.92
C PRO A 266 3.82 -8.32 -12.43
N PHE A 267 4.93 -8.93 -12.86
CA PHE A 267 5.29 -10.27 -12.38
C PHE A 267 5.61 -10.17 -10.90
N ARG A 268 5.00 -11.03 -10.11
CA ARG A 268 5.16 -11.08 -8.67
C ARG A 268 5.25 -12.52 -8.24
N ALA A 269 6.13 -12.77 -7.29
CA ALA A 269 6.30 -14.05 -6.65
C ALA A 269 6.35 -13.90 -5.13
N PHE A 270 6.03 -14.99 -4.44
CA PHE A 270 6.11 -15.07 -3.00
C PHE A 270 7.52 -15.48 -2.58
N LEU A 271 8.17 -14.68 -1.75
CA LEU A 271 9.58 -14.83 -1.41
C LEU A 271 9.75 -15.81 -0.22
N LEU A 272 10.63 -16.80 -0.31
CA LEU A 272 10.78 -17.86 0.71
C LEU A 272 11.78 -17.52 1.83
N GLY A 273 12.34 -16.31 1.82
CA GLY A 273 13.31 -15.81 2.80
C GLY A 273 14.01 -14.56 2.29
N GLU A 274 14.95 -14.00 3.03
CA GLU A 274 15.64 -12.77 2.60
C GLU A 274 16.67 -12.99 1.48
N GLY A 275 16.85 -14.23 1.03
CA GLY A 275 17.98 -14.60 0.18
C GLY A 275 19.28 -14.72 0.98
N TYR A 276 20.36 -15.07 0.31
CA TYR A 276 21.69 -15.09 0.92
C TYR A 276 22.76 -14.98 -0.15
N ASP A 277 23.94 -14.52 0.27
CA ASP A 277 25.09 -14.38 -0.61
C ASP A 277 26.03 -15.56 -0.48
N ILE A 278 26.55 -16.00 -1.62
CA ILE A 278 27.70 -16.90 -1.69
C ILE A 278 28.87 -16.17 -2.35
N PRO A 279 30.08 -16.24 -1.76
CA PRO A 279 31.28 -15.77 -2.41
C PRO A 279 31.43 -16.43 -3.78
N PHE A 280 31.84 -15.65 -4.77
CA PHE A 280 31.94 -16.10 -6.15
C PHE A 280 32.83 -17.34 -6.31
N SER A 281 33.96 -17.36 -5.61
CA SER A 281 34.89 -18.50 -5.56
C SER A 281 34.25 -19.79 -5.04
N LYS A 282 33.20 -19.71 -4.20
CA LYS A 282 32.44 -20.87 -3.71
C LYS A 282 31.33 -21.30 -4.66
N ALA A 283 30.69 -20.34 -5.33
CA ALA A 283 29.59 -20.60 -6.25
C ALA A 283 30.03 -21.35 -7.51
N LEU A 284 31.24 -21.05 -7.99
CA LEU A 284 31.81 -21.65 -9.21
C LEU A 284 32.63 -22.91 -8.95
N VAL A 285 32.72 -23.37 -7.70
CA VAL A 285 33.33 -24.67 -7.39
C VAL A 285 32.55 -25.78 -8.08
N ILE A 286 33.29 -26.66 -8.74
CA ILE A 286 32.74 -27.83 -9.39
C ILE A 286 32.87 -29.01 -8.45
N ASN A 287 31.75 -29.41 -7.85
CA ASN A 287 31.65 -30.56 -6.95
C ASN A 287 30.73 -31.61 -7.58
N GLU A 288 31.14 -32.88 -7.53
CA GLU A 288 30.35 -34.01 -8.06
C GLU A 288 29.87 -33.80 -9.51
N GLY A 289 30.69 -33.13 -10.33
CA GLY A 289 30.38 -32.86 -11.72
C GLY A 289 29.30 -31.80 -11.95
N ARG A 290 29.07 -30.89 -11.00
CA ARG A 290 28.08 -29.80 -11.09
C ARG A 290 28.62 -28.50 -10.49
N LEU A 291 28.09 -27.38 -10.98
CA LEU A 291 28.30 -26.07 -10.34
C LEU A 291 27.58 -26.02 -8.99
N ASN A 292 28.23 -25.45 -7.99
CA ASN A 292 27.68 -25.27 -6.65
C ASN A 292 26.90 -23.96 -6.52
N LEU A 293 25.82 -23.83 -7.30
CA LEU A 293 24.95 -22.63 -7.31
C LEU A 293 24.04 -22.53 -6.08
N SER A 294 24.36 -23.21 -4.99
CA SER A 294 23.55 -23.19 -3.76
C SER A 294 24.42 -23.62 -2.59
N ASN A 295 24.07 -23.22 -1.38
CA ASN A 295 24.69 -23.75 -0.18
C ASN A 295 23.67 -24.64 0.57
N PRO A 296 23.76 -25.99 0.45
CA PRO A 296 22.78 -26.89 1.04
C PRO A 296 22.62 -26.75 2.56
N ILE A 297 23.67 -26.31 3.27
CA ILE A 297 23.64 -26.10 4.72
C ILE A 297 22.82 -24.85 5.05
N ILE A 298 23.09 -23.73 4.37
CA ILE A 298 22.31 -22.50 4.53
C ILE A 298 20.87 -22.72 4.08
N ASP A 299 20.66 -23.46 3.00
CA ASP A 299 19.33 -23.76 2.48
C ASP A 299 18.50 -24.60 3.42
N LYS A 300 19.11 -25.62 4.03
CA LYS A 300 18.46 -26.44 5.05
C LYS A 300 18.07 -25.58 6.25
N LYS A 301 18.99 -24.76 6.76
CA LYS A 301 18.71 -23.84 7.86
C LYS A 301 17.56 -22.87 7.50
N ASN A 302 17.61 -22.25 6.33
CA ASN A 302 16.57 -21.32 5.88
C ASN A 302 15.20 -21.99 5.77
N ARG A 303 15.13 -23.27 5.36
CA ARG A 303 13.87 -24.05 5.36
C ARG A 303 13.37 -24.29 6.77
N GLU A 304 14.24 -24.72 7.68
CA GLU A 304 13.90 -24.94 9.09
C GLU A 304 13.40 -23.64 9.76
N ASP A 305 14.12 -22.53 9.53
CA ASP A 305 13.78 -21.20 10.03
C ASP A 305 12.43 -20.72 9.45
N PHE A 306 12.18 -20.94 8.15
CA PHE A 306 10.92 -20.60 7.50
C PHE A 306 9.74 -21.39 8.08
N ILE A 307 9.89 -22.70 8.29
CA ILE A 307 8.86 -23.57 8.89
C ILE A 307 8.60 -23.16 10.35
N ALA A 308 9.65 -22.88 11.12
CA ALA A 308 9.51 -22.42 12.49
C ALA A 308 8.76 -21.07 12.55
N HIS A 309 9.11 -20.14 11.66
CA HIS A 309 8.43 -18.85 11.53
C HIS A 309 6.95 -19.02 11.15
N TYR A 310 6.64 -19.86 10.16
CA TYR A 310 5.27 -20.20 9.77
C TYR A 310 4.47 -20.73 10.97
N ASN A 311 5.01 -21.68 11.73
CA ASN A 311 4.34 -22.25 12.91
C ASN A 311 4.09 -21.19 13.99
N SER A 312 5.01 -20.23 14.15
CA SER A 312 4.78 -19.07 15.03
C SER A 312 3.63 -18.19 14.54
N LEU A 313 3.57 -17.89 13.24
CA LEU A 313 2.48 -17.09 12.66
C LEU A 313 1.12 -17.79 12.80
N VAL A 314 1.07 -19.11 12.60
CA VAL A 314 -0.16 -19.90 12.82
C VAL A 314 -0.65 -19.77 14.27
N LYS A 315 0.25 -19.91 15.25
CA LYS A 315 -0.10 -19.75 16.68
C LYS A 315 -0.60 -18.33 16.98
N GLN A 316 0.08 -17.31 16.46
CA GLN A 316 -0.34 -15.91 16.62
C GLN A 316 -1.70 -15.65 15.98
N HIS A 317 -1.96 -16.20 14.80
CA HIS A 317 -3.24 -16.05 14.12
C HIS A 317 -4.38 -16.72 14.90
N GLN A 318 -4.16 -17.93 15.42
CA GLN A 318 -5.12 -18.64 16.27
C GLN A 318 -5.42 -17.86 17.56
N GLU A 319 -4.40 -17.28 18.20
CA GLU A 319 -4.58 -16.47 19.40
C GLU A 319 -5.35 -15.18 19.11
N ASN A 320 -5.03 -14.49 18.01
CA ASN A 320 -5.75 -13.29 17.59
C ASN A 320 -7.23 -13.58 17.29
N GLU A 321 -7.52 -14.71 16.65
CA GLU A 321 -8.90 -15.15 16.41
C GLU A 321 -9.64 -15.49 17.71
N ARG A 322 -8.94 -16.06 18.70
CA ARG A 322 -9.52 -16.29 20.04
C ARG A 322 -9.88 -14.97 20.73
N ILE A 323 -8.92 -14.03 20.79
CA ILE A 323 -9.12 -12.70 21.39
C ILE A 323 -10.27 -11.96 20.69
N LYS A 324 -10.32 -12.02 19.36
CA LYS A 324 -11.39 -11.40 18.57
C LYS A 324 -12.76 -11.98 18.89
N LYS A 325 -12.87 -13.31 19.00
CA LYS A 325 -14.13 -13.97 19.39
C LYS A 325 -14.57 -13.61 20.80
N GLU A 326 -13.65 -13.56 21.75
CA GLU A 326 -13.94 -13.14 23.13
C GLU A 326 -14.43 -11.69 23.19
N TYR A 327 -13.79 -10.80 22.44
CA TYR A 327 -14.20 -9.40 22.33
C TYR A 327 -15.59 -9.24 21.68
N GLU A 328 -15.85 -9.96 20.58
CA GLU A 328 -17.17 -9.97 19.94
C GLU A 328 -18.26 -10.53 20.88
N GLU A 329 -17.96 -11.56 21.66
CA GLU A 329 -18.88 -12.10 22.65
C GLU A 329 -19.13 -11.11 23.79
N GLN A 330 -18.09 -10.44 24.29
CA GLN A 330 -18.22 -9.39 25.29
C GLN A 330 -19.12 -8.25 24.78
N GLN A 331 -18.90 -7.80 23.53
CA GLN A 331 -19.76 -6.79 22.91
C GLN A 331 -21.22 -7.27 22.80
N ARG A 332 -21.46 -8.53 22.45
CA ARG A 332 -22.82 -9.11 22.41
C ARG A 332 -23.46 -9.13 23.81
N ARG A 333 -22.71 -9.50 24.85
CA ARG A 333 -23.19 -9.51 26.25
C ARG A 333 -23.52 -8.10 26.73
N GLU A 334 -22.67 -7.11 26.44
CA GLU A 334 -22.92 -5.71 26.78
C GLU A 334 -24.15 -5.15 26.05
N LEU A 335 -24.29 -5.45 24.75
CA LEU A 335 -25.46 -5.04 23.97
C LEU A 335 -26.75 -5.69 24.52
N SER A 336 -26.69 -6.96 24.92
CA SER A 336 -27.82 -7.66 25.56
C SER A 336 -28.20 -7.03 26.90
N LYS A 337 -27.21 -6.71 27.75
CA LYS A 337 -27.43 -5.99 29.02
C LYS A 337 -28.06 -4.61 28.78
N LYS A 338 -27.57 -3.84 27.81
CA LYS A 338 -28.15 -2.55 27.42
C LYS A 338 -29.61 -2.70 26.99
N LYS A 339 -29.91 -3.67 26.12
CA LYS A 339 -31.29 -3.97 25.69
C LYS A 339 -32.19 -4.36 26.87
N HIS A 340 -31.69 -5.15 27.82
CA HIS A 340 -32.45 -5.54 29.00
C HIS A 340 -32.75 -4.34 29.92
N VAL A 341 -31.76 -3.48 30.16
CA VAL A 341 -31.94 -2.23 30.94
C VAL A 341 -32.92 -1.29 30.24
N GLU A 342 -32.80 -1.10 28.92
CA GLU A 342 -33.74 -0.31 28.14
C GLU A 342 -35.17 -0.88 28.21
N GLN A 343 -35.32 -2.20 28.15
CA GLN A 343 -36.62 -2.85 28.28
C GLN A 343 -37.21 -2.67 29.69
N GLN A 344 -36.39 -2.78 30.73
CA GLN A 344 -36.83 -2.50 32.11
C GLN A 344 -37.27 -1.05 32.27
N GLN A 345 -36.50 -0.09 31.76
CA GLN A 345 -36.86 1.33 31.78
C GLN A 345 -38.15 1.61 30.99
N ARG A 346 -38.36 0.93 29.85
CA ARG A 346 -39.63 1.03 29.11
C ARG A 346 -40.80 0.50 29.93
N ASN A 347 -40.66 -0.71 30.48
CA ASN A 347 -41.68 -1.31 31.33
C ASN A 347 -41.99 -0.43 32.55
N GLU A 348 -40.99 0.20 33.16
CA GLU A 348 -41.16 1.14 34.27
C GLU A 348 -41.88 2.42 33.84
N ARG A 349 -41.51 3.01 32.70
CA ARG A 349 -42.21 4.16 32.12
C ARG A 349 -43.67 3.84 31.81
N ASP A 350 -43.94 2.65 31.29
CA ASP A 350 -45.30 2.20 30.98
C ASP A 350 -46.12 1.97 32.27
N ARG A 351 -45.51 1.41 33.33
CA ARG A 351 -46.13 1.31 34.66
C ARG A 351 -46.43 2.69 35.25
N ASN A 352 -45.49 3.63 35.16
CA ASN A 352 -45.67 4.99 35.66
C ASN A 352 -46.78 5.73 34.90
N ARG A 353 -46.84 5.58 33.57
CA ARG A 353 -47.95 6.11 32.74
C ARG A 353 -49.30 5.52 33.15
N ALA A 354 -49.37 4.20 33.33
CA ALA A 354 -50.60 3.55 33.78
C ALA A 354 -51.04 4.03 35.18
N LEU A 355 -50.10 4.29 36.09
CA LEU A 355 -50.38 4.86 37.40
C LEU A 355 -50.88 6.31 37.31
N GLU A 356 -50.24 7.15 36.48
CA GLU A 356 -50.70 8.51 36.21
C GLU A 356 -52.11 8.55 35.63
N GLU A 357 -52.43 7.63 34.72
CA GLU A 357 -53.77 7.50 34.15
C GLU A 357 -54.80 7.10 35.19
N LYS A 358 -54.47 6.17 36.09
CA LYS A 358 -55.33 5.82 37.24
C LYS A 358 -55.57 7.03 38.16
N ILE A 359 -54.53 7.80 38.49
CA ILE A 359 -54.65 9.02 39.31
C ILE A 359 -55.51 10.07 38.59
N LYS A 360 -55.29 10.29 37.29
CA LYS A 360 -56.11 11.21 36.47
C LYS A 360 -57.57 10.77 36.43
N LYS A 361 -57.83 9.46 36.33
CA LYS A 361 -59.19 8.90 36.36
C LYS A 361 -59.85 9.15 37.72
N GLN A 362 -59.17 8.85 38.82
CA GLN A 362 -59.66 9.11 40.18
C GLN A 362 -59.97 10.61 40.39
N LYS A 363 -59.06 11.51 39.98
CA LYS A 363 -59.29 12.96 40.06
C LYS A 363 -60.48 13.41 39.22
N ARG A 364 -60.72 12.82 38.04
CA ARG A 364 -61.91 13.11 37.22
C ARG A 364 -63.18 12.63 37.89
N GLU A 365 -63.18 11.43 38.48
CA GLU A 365 -64.31 10.89 39.22
C GLU A 365 -64.64 11.74 40.46
N GLU A 366 -63.62 12.17 41.22
CA GLU A 366 -63.75 13.09 42.35
C GLU A 366 -64.27 14.47 41.92
N MET A 367 -63.71 15.04 40.84
CA MET A 367 -64.18 16.29 40.27
C MET A 367 -65.63 16.19 39.79
N GLN A 368 -66.03 15.07 39.21
CA GLN A 368 -67.40 14.82 38.79
C GLN A 368 -68.35 14.72 39.97
N LYS A 369 -67.94 14.06 41.07
CA LYS A 369 -68.71 14.03 42.33
C LYS A 369 -68.89 15.45 42.88
N ASN A 370 -67.81 16.23 42.98
CA ASN A 370 -67.85 17.61 43.46
C ASN A 370 -68.74 18.50 42.57
N LEU A 371 -68.66 18.35 41.24
CA LEU A 371 -69.52 19.06 40.30
C LEU A 371 -71.00 18.71 40.53
N ASN A 372 -71.32 17.43 40.71
CA ASN A 372 -72.69 17.00 40.99
C ASN A 372 -73.19 17.60 42.31
N THR A 373 -72.37 17.62 43.37
CA THR A 373 -72.71 18.26 44.65
C THR A 373 -72.96 19.76 44.50
N LEU A 374 -72.13 20.47 43.72
CA LEU A 374 -72.31 21.90 43.43
C LEU A 374 -73.58 22.17 42.62
N LEU A 375 -73.90 21.30 41.67
CA LEU A 375 -75.11 21.41 40.85
C LEU A 375 -76.38 21.21 41.69
N GLU A 376 -76.40 20.25 42.61
CA GLU A 376 -77.53 20.08 43.53
C GLU A 376 -77.71 21.33 44.42
N LYS A 377 -76.61 21.86 44.99
CA LYS A 377 -76.69 23.12 45.75
C LYS A 377 -77.16 24.31 44.91
N ALA A 378 -76.75 24.39 43.65
CA ALA A 378 -77.19 25.46 42.74
C ALA A 378 -78.68 25.32 42.38
N LYS A 379 -79.20 24.09 42.24
CA LYS A 379 -80.64 23.85 42.08
C LYS A 379 -81.42 24.28 43.31
N ASP A 380 -80.94 23.93 44.51
CA ASP A 380 -81.57 24.36 45.77
C ASP A 380 -81.60 25.87 45.90
N TYR A 381 -80.52 26.55 45.49
CA TYR A 381 -80.45 28.02 45.50
C TYR A 381 -81.41 28.64 44.48
N LEU A 382 -81.43 28.12 43.24
CA LEU A 382 -82.34 28.60 42.18
C LEU A 382 -83.82 28.36 42.49
N ALA A 383 -84.15 27.32 43.27
CA ALA A 383 -85.51 27.04 43.73
C ALA A 383 -86.00 28.05 44.78
N ASN A 384 -85.11 28.80 45.43
CA ASN A 384 -85.42 29.74 46.51
C ASN A 384 -85.36 31.22 46.11
N ILE A 385 -85.15 31.54 44.83
CA ILE A 385 -85.18 32.93 44.37
C ILE A 385 -86.64 33.31 44.07
N PRO A 386 -87.22 34.33 44.74
CA PRO A 386 -88.57 34.80 44.45
C PRO A 386 -88.56 35.58 43.13
N PHE A 387 -89.21 35.03 42.11
CA PHE A 387 -89.31 35.66 40.79
C PHE A 387 -90.74 36.12 40.54
N GLU A 388 -91.00 37.40 40.83
CA GLU A 388 -92.20 38.09 40.35
C GLU A 388 -91.90 38.57 38.90
N ASN A 389 -92.66 38.05 37.92
CA ASN A 389 -92.77 38.54 36.53
C ASN A 389 -92.03 37.84 35.35
N TYR A 390 -91.87 36.51 35.34
CA TYR A 390 -91.49 35.77 34.10
C TYR A 390 -92.40 34.55 33.83
N SER A 391 -92.69 34.26 32.56
CA SER A 391 -93.46 33.06 32.17
C SER A 391 -92.59 31.79 32.27
N GLU A 392 -93.17 30.70 32.79
CA GLU A 392 -92.49 29.42 33.11
C GLU A 392 -91.57 28.90 32.00
N ALA A 393 -91.98 29.00 30.73
CA ALA A 393 -91.22 28.46 29.60
C ALA A 393 -89.89 29.20 29.32
N GLN A 394 -89.79 30.50 29.63
CA GLN A 394 -88.55 31.27 29.45
C GLN A 394 -87.54 31.02 30.59
N LEU A 395 -88.04 30.69 31.78
CA LEU A 395 -87.24 30.35 32.97
C LEU A 395 -86.50 29.02 32.81
N TRP A 396 -87.20 27.97 32.39
CA TRP A 396 -86.61 26.64 32.18
C TRP A 396 -85.55 26.65 31.07
N SER A 397 -85.78 27.40 29.99
CA SER A 397 -84.82 27.56 28.89
C SER A 397 -83.51 28.24 29.35
N LYS A 398 -83.62 29.33 30.14
CA LYS A 398 -82.45 30.05 30.65
C LYS A 398 -81.69 29.29 31.72
N GLN A 399 -82.37 28.61 32.65
CA GLN A 399 -81.73 27.74 33.65
C GLN A 399 -81.01 26.56 32.98
N SER A 400 -81.61 25.94 31.96
CA SER A 400 -81.01 24.84 31.20
C SER A 400 -79.75 25.26 30.42
N MET A 401 -79.79 26.40 29.74
CA MET A 401 -78.62 26.96 29.05
C MET A 401 -77.50 27.32 30.03
N PHE A 402 -77.85 27.90 31.18
CA PHE A 402 -76.90 28.29 32.22
C PHE A 402 -76.21 27.07 32.86
N ILE A 403 -76.97 26.05 33.25
CA ILE A 403 -76.43 24.79 33.80
C ILE A 403 -75.52 24.11 32.78
N SER A 404 -75.88 24.16 31.50
CA SER A 404 -75.08 23.59 30.41
C SER A 404 -73.77 24.34 30.18
N ASP A 405 -73.80 25.68 30.15
CA ASP A 405 -72.58 26.49 29.99
C ASP A 405 -71.66 26.41 31.22
N PHE A 406 -72.24 26.35 32.43
CA PHE A 406 -71.50 26.12 33.67
C PHE A 406 -70.79 24.75 33.67
N LYS A 407 -71.50 23.67 33.31
CA LYS A 407 -70.90 22.33 33.13
C LYS A 407 -69.73 22.35 32.15
N ILE A 408 -69.89 23.05 31.00
CA ILE A 408 -68.84 23.14 29.97
C ILE A 408 -67.61 23.91 30.49
N LYS A 409 -67.80 25.00 31.23
CA LYS A 409 -66.70 25.84 31.72
C LYS A 409 -65.98 25.22 32.93
N TYR A 410 -66.70 24.55 33.83
CA TYR A 410 -66.12 23.81 34.97
C TYR A 410 -65.28 22.61 34.48
N MET A 411 -65.80 21.81 33.54
CA MET A 411 -65.08 20.68 32.95
C MET A 411 -63.83 21.08 32.16
N LYS A 412 -63.74 22.34 31.70
CA LYS A 412 -62.54 22.91 31.05
C LYS A 412 -61.52 23.47 32.05
N GLY A 413 -61.73 23.31 33.35
CA GLY A 413 -60.79 23.67 34.41
C GLY A 413 -60.65 25.17 34.69
N LYS A 414 -61.57 26.02 34.20
CA LYS A 414 -61.50 27.48 34.41
C LYS A 414 -61.90 27.93 35.82
N TYR A 415 -62.51 27.05 36.62
CA TYR A 415 -63.09 27.39 37.93
C TYR A 415 -62.59 26.52 39.08
N LEU A 416 -61.45 25.84 38.89
CA LEU A 416 -60.90 24.84 39.81
C LEU A 416 -60.49 25.39 41.20
N ASN A 417 -60.39 26.71 41.38
CA ASN A 417 -59.97 27.36 42.64
C ASN A 417 -60.81 28.63 42.93
N ILE A 418 -62.14 28.57 42.76
CA ILE A 418 -63.01 29.69 43.15
C ILE A 418 -63.62 29.41 44.52
N ASP A 419 -63.26 30.27 45.47
CA ASP A 419 -63.90 30.40 46.77
C ASP A 419 -65.40 30.71 46.61
N ILE A 420 -66.25 30.09 47.43
CA ILE A 420 -67.71 30.07 47.25
C ILE A 420 -68.29 31.49 47.24
N ASP A 421 -67.76 32.40 48.06
CA ASP A 421 -68.24 33.78 48.10
C ASP A 421 -67.80 34.59 46.87
N LYS A 422 -66.66 34.23 46.26
CA LYS A 422 -66.22 34.80 44.98
C LYS A 422 -66.99 34.22 43.79
N PHE A 423 -67.61 33.05 43.93
CA PHE A 423 -68.45 32.45 42.90
C PHE A 423 -69.72 33.27 42.66
N THR A 424 -70.37 33.71 43.74
CA THR A 424 -71.59 34.53 43.71
C THR A 424 -71.32 35.92 43.11
N PHE A 425 -70.19 36.54 43.45
CA PHE A 425 -69.79 37.83 42.87
C PHE A 425 -69.44 37.73 41.37
N LYS A 426 -68.77 36.65 40.96
CA LYS A 426 -68.40 36.44 39.55
C LYS A 426 -69.59 36.01 38.68
N MET A 427 -70.62 35.46 39.31
CA MET A 427 -71.91 35.16 38.70
C MET A 427 -72.65 36.43 38.27
N GLU A 428 -72.66 37.47 39.11
CA GLU A 428 -73.21 38.79 38.77
C GLU A 428 -72.41 39.47 37.65
N GLN A 429 -71.08 39.34 37.68
CA GLN A 429 -70.18 39.91 36.67
C GLN A 429 -70.35 39.24 35.27
N LEU A 430 -70.59 37.93 35.23
CA LEU A 430 -70.76 37.17 33.98
C LEU A 430 -72.13 37.37 33.31
N ILE A 431 -73.15 37.81 34.05
CA ILE A 431 -74.44 38.23 33.49
C ILE A 431 -74.27 39.58 32.74
N ALA A 432 -73.36 40.44 33.21
CA ALA A 432 -73.06 41.74 32.58
C ALA A 432 -72.15 41.64 31.35
N GLU A 433 -71.34 40.58 31.20
CA GLU A 433 -70.29 40.50 30.17
C GLU A 433 -70.63 39.62 28.94
N GLN A 434 -71.85 39.09 28.78
CA GLN A 434 -72.22 38.29 27.59
C GLN A 434 -72.69 39.14 26.39
N PHE A 435 -71.85 40.07 25.93
CA PHE A 435 -71.84 40.49 24.53
C PHE A 435 -70.41 40.35 23.97
N VAL A 436 -70.31 39.55 22.90
CA VAL A 436 -69.15 39.30 22.02
C VAL A 436 -68.10 38.29 22.52
N ALA A 437 -68.21 37.04 22.03
CA ALA A 437 -67.04 36.19 21.85
C ALA A 437 -67.16 35.13 20.73
N LYS A 438 -66.30 35.30 19.71
CA LYS A 438 -65.44 34.29 19.02
C LYS A 438 -66.04 33.32 18.00
N GLN A 439 -65.35 33.18 16.86
CA GLN A 439 -64.42 32.08 16.47
C GLN A 439 -64.00 32.21 14.98
N PRO A 440 -63.13 31.36 14.37
CA PRO A 440 -61.84 30.78 14.79
C PRO A 440 -60.74 30.92 13.70
N LEU A 441 -59.45 30.88 14.06
CA LEU A 441 -58.34 30.69 13.10
C LEU A 441 -57.63 29.35 13.36
N ARG A 442 -57.89 28.37 12.49
CA ARG A 442 -57.04 27.20 12.23
C ARG A 442 -56.62 27.25 10.76
N LYS A 443 -55.38 27.69 10.50
CA LYS A 443 -54.48 27.29 9.38
C LYS A 443 -53.21 28.15 9.25
N VAL A 444 -52.58 28.57 10.37
CA VAL A 444 -51.32 29.38 10.31
C VAL A 444 -50.13 28.71 11.02
N LYS A 445 -50.31 27.61 11.76
CA LYS A 445 -49.22 27.01 12.54
C LYS A 445 -48.24 26.12 11.78
N GLN A 446 -48.48 25.81 10.50
CA GLN A 446 -47.54 25.03 9.68
C GLN A 446 -46.71 25.89 8.70
N GLN A 447 -47.23 27.05 8.27
CA GLN A 447 -46.49 28.01 7.44
C GLN A 447 -45.47 28.79 8.29
N LYS A 448 -45.90 29.26 9.47
CA LYS A 448 -45.09 30.07 10.38
C LYS A 448 -43.88 29.30 10.95
N LEU A 449 -44.02 27.99 11.17
CA LEU A 449 -42.91 27.14 11.61
C LEU A 449 -41.88 26.90 10.48
N LYS A 450 -42.30 26.95 9.22
CA LYS A 450 -41.42 26.79 8.06
C LYS A 450 -40.65 28.08 7.76
N GLU A 451 -41.30 29.23 7.92
CA GLU A 451 -40.71 30.57 7.76
C GLU A 451 -39.79 30.93 8.93
N GLU A 452 -40.14 30.56 10.18
CA GLU A 452 -39.26 30.74 11.36
C GLU A 452 -37.98 29.89 11.25
N MET A 453 -38.04 28.70 10.64
CA MET A 453 -36.86 27.86 10.42
C MET A 453 -35.95 28.39 9.31
N LEU A 454 -36.50 28.90 8.20
CA LEU A 454 -35.72 29.56 7.15
C LEU A 454 -35.06 30.85 7.67
N ALA A 455 -35.77 31.62 8.48
CA ALA A 455 -35.23 32.81 9.13
C ALA A 455 -34.10 32.49 10.14
N ILE A 456 -34.11 31.33 10.81
CA ILE A 456 -33.01 30.91 11.69
C ILE A 456 -31.77 30.53 10.88
N VAL A 457 -31.93 29.84 9.74
CA VAL A 457 -30.81 29.50 8.85
C VAL A 457 -30.19 30.76 8.24
N GLU A 458 -31.00 31.73 7.81
CA GLU A 458 -30.52 33.01 7.27
C GLU A 458 -29.99 33.97 8.35
N LYS A 459 -30.47 33.88 9.60
CA LYS A 459 -29.99 34.73 10.72
C LYS A 459 -28.69 34.22 11.33
N GLU A 460 -28.46 32.91 11.36
CA GLU A 460 -27.20 32.29 11.79
C GLU A 460 -26.11 32.40 10.71
N PHE A 461 -26.50 32.48 9.43
CA PHE A 461 -25.60 32.81 8.33
C PHE A 461 -25.69 34.28 7.94
N ASN A 462 -24.95 35.14 8.65
CA ASN A 462 -24.78 36.51 8.19
C ASN A 462 -24.14 36.50 6.79
N LYS A 463 -24.72 37.25 5.84
CA LYS A 463 -24.19 37.47 4.49
C LYS A 463 -22.70 37.87 4.52
N LYS A 464 -22.26 38.54 5.59
CA LYS A 464 -20.85 38.85 5.88
C LYS A 464 -19.94 37.62 6.05
N SER A 465 -20.40 36.53 6.66
CA SER A 465 -19.60 35.31 6.86
C SER A 465 -19.42 34.53 5.54
N LEU A 466 -20.44 34.57 4.68
CA LEU A 466 -20.41 33.97 3.34
C LEU A 466 -19.54 34.79 2.37
N ASP A 467 -19.60 36.13 2.46
CA ASP A 467 -18.71 37.03 1.70
C ASP A 467 -17.25 36.99 2.23
N TYR A 468 -17.05 36.77 3.53
CA TYR A 468 -15.73 36.59 4.14
C TYR A 468 -15.05 35.29 3.67
N LEU A 469 -15.79 34.17 3.60
CA LEU A 469 -15.27 32.91 3.07
C LEU A 469 -14.99 32.98 1.55
N LYS A 470 -15.77 33.76 0.80
CA LYS A 470 -15.54 33.99 -0.64
C LYS A 470 -14.39 34.95 -0.94
N LYS A 471 -14.10 35.93 -0.05
CA LYS A 471 -13.01 36.90 -0.23
C LYS A 471 -11.65 36.44 0.31
N ASN A 472 -11.60 35.51 1.26
CA ASN A 472 -10.36 35.08 1.93
C ASN A 472 -9.76 33.76 1.41
N THR A 473 -10.04 33.40 0.16
CA THR A 473 -9.34 32.31 -0.56
C THR A 473 -7.83 32.54 -0.72
N LEU A 474 -7.26 33.64 -0.19
CA LEU A 474 -5.85 33.99 -0.32
C LEU A 474 -5.17 34.53 0.98
N ALA A 475 -5.73 34.34 2.18
CA ALA A 475 -5.10 34.84 3.42
C ALA A 475 -4.76 33.73 4.44
N THR A 476 -3.52 33.80 4.91
CA THR A 476 -2.72 32.83 5.68
C THR A 476 -3.06 32.68 7.17
N ASP A 477 -4.28 32.28 7.55
CA ASP A 477 -4.51 31.82 8.94
C ASP A 477 -5.37 30.54 9.04
N PRO A 478 -4.73 29.36 9.20
CA PRO A 478 -5.40 28.06 9.14
C PRO A 478 -6.03 27.58 10.46
N TYR A 479 -5.91 28.31 11.57
CA TYR A 479 -6.36 27.81 12.89
C TYR A 479 -7.84 28.05 13.23
N ILE A 480 -8.56 28.86 12.45
CA ILE A 480 -9.91 29.31 12.81
C ILE A 480 -11.04 28.49 12.15
N SER A 481 -10.78 27.74 11.06
CA SER A 481 -11.85 27.15 10.24
C SER A 481 -12.26 25.72 10.60
N ILE A 482 -11.36 24.88 11.12
CA ILE A 482 -11.62 23.43 11.32
C ILE A 482 -12.55 23.14 12.53
N PRO A 483 -12.36 23.74 13.72
CA PRO A 483 -13.25 23.49 14.86
C PRO A 483 -14.68 24.01 14.63
N LEU A 484 -14.81 25.11 13.88
CA LEU A 484 -16.12 25.66 13.49
C LEU A 484 -16.87 24.69 12.56
N PHE A 485 -16.14 24.04 11.65
CA PHE A 485 -16.66 23.08 10.70
C PHE A 485 -17.09 21.76 11.36
N GLU A 486 -16.30 21.23 12.29
CA GLU A 486 -16.65 20.03 13.07
C GLU A 486 -17.90 20.25 13.93
N ASN A 487 -18.01 21.42 14.55
CA ASN A 487 -19.19 21.80 15.34
C ASN A 487 -20.44 21.94 14.45
N MET A 488 -20.29 22.49 13.24
CA MET A 488 -21.37 22.61 12.26
C MET A 488 -21.88 21.23 11.78
N LEU A 489 -20.98 20.33 11.38
CA LEU A 489 -21.34 18.98 10.95
C LEU A 489 -22.02 18.18 12.07
N THR A 490 -21.55 18.35 13.30
CA THR A 490 -22.14 17.71 14.48
C THR A 490 -23.56 18.23 14.74
N LYS A 491 -23.79 19.54 14.64
CA LYS A 491 -25.14 20.13 14.82
C LYS A 491 -26.10 19.72 13.71
N LEU A 492 -25.66 19.69 12.45
CA LEU A 492 -26.47 19.26 11.31
C LEU A 492 -26.82 17.77 11.39
N SER A 493 -25.87 16.92 11.77
CA SER A 493 -26.09 15.48 12.00
C SER A 493 -27.11 15.23 13.12
N ASN A 494 -27.03 15.99 14.21
CA ASN A 494 -27.97 15.88 15.33
C ASN A 494 -29.37 16.38 14.99
N TYR A 495 -29.50 17.41 14.14
CA TYR A 495 -30.79 17.88 13.64
C TYR A 495 -31.43 16.89 12.66
N ALA A 496 -30.66 16.34 11.72
CA ALA A 496 -31.14 15.33 10.76
C ALA A 496 -31.65 14.06 11.46
N LYS A 497 -30.96 13.63 12.53
CA LYS A 497 -31.40 12.50 13.38
C LYS A 497 -32.70 12.79 14.11
N LYS A 498 -32.91 14.02 14.62
CA LYS A 498 -34.17 14.40 15.30
C LYS A 498 -35.36 14.53 14.33
N ALA A 499 -35.10 14.88 13.07
CA ALA A 499 -36.14 15.03 12.04
C ALA A 499 -36.48 13.73 11.29
N ASN A 500 -35.83 12.61 11.63
CA ASN A 500 -35.96 11.31 10.96
C ASN A 500 -35.72 11.37 9.44
N TRP A 501 -34.79 12.23 9.00
CA TRP A 501 -34.40 12.37 7.60
C TRP A 501 -33.27 11.40 7.25
N LYS A 502 -33.48 10.56 6.22
CA LYS A 502 -32.42 9.76 5.59
C LYS A 502 -31.73 10.58 4.50
N PHE A 503 -30.97 11.60 4.90
CA PHE A 503 -30.13 12.38 3.99
C PHE A 503 -28.67 12.01 4.26
N ARG A 504 -27.91 11.57 3.24
CA ARG A 504 -26.47 11.31 3.40
C ARG A 504 -25.73 12.63 3.27
N VAL A 505 -24.99 13.00 4.32
CA VAL A 505 -24.23 14.27 4.40
C VAL A 505 -23.21 14.38 3.25
N THR A 506 -22.68 13.25 2.78
CA THR A 506 -21.79 13.15 1.61
C THR A 506 -22.43 13.70 0.33
N ASP A 507 -23.72 13.45 0.11
CA ASP A 507 -24.43 13.87 -1.11
C ASP A 507 -24.64 15.40 -1.16
N TRP A 508 -24.63 16.08 0.00
CA TRP A 508 -24.66 17.55 0.08
C TRP A 508 -23.27 18.16 -0.10
N ILE A 509 -22.23 17.51 0.43
CA ILE A 509 -20.84 17.97 0.26
C ILE A 509 -20.46 17.89 -1.23
N ASP A 510 -20.82 16.81 -1.92
CA ASP A 510 -20.47 16.63 -3.33
C ASP A 510 -21.22 17.58 -4.27
N ARG A 511 -22.43 18.04 -3.87
CA ARG A 511 -23.32 18.85 -4.72
C ARG A 511 -23.40 20.33 -4.36
N SER A 512 -22.84 20.74 -3.21
CA SER A 512 -22.85 22.15 -2.81
C SER A 512 -21.56 22.85 -3.23
N ASP A 513 -21.69 24.09 -3.71
CA ASP A 513 -20.55 24.93 -4.08
C ASP A 513 -19.55 25.10 -2.91
N ILE A 514 -20.05 25.04 -1.67
CA ILE A 514 -19.25 25.12 -0.45
C ILE A 514 -18.42 23.84 -0.26
N GLY A 515 -19.01 22.66 -0.48
CA GLY A 515 -18.29 21.38 -0.37
C GLY A 515 -17.20 21.23 -1.42
N GLN A 516 -17.46 21.64 -2.67
CA GLN A 516 -16.44 21.66 -3.72
C GLN A 516 -15.30 22.65 -3.44
N CYS A 517 -15.61 23.83 -2.89
CA CYS A 517 -14.60 24.81 -2.50
C CYS A 517 -13.66 24.27 -1.39
N LEU A 518 -14.20 23.50 -0.45
CA LEU A 518 -13.43 22.88 0.63
C LEU A 518 -12.53 21.74 0.15
N ILE A 519 -13.01 20.91 -0.79
CA ILE A 519 -12.18 19.85 -1.42
C ILE A 519 -10.96 20.48 -2.09
N ASN A 520 -11.13 21.60 -2.79
CA ASN A 520 -10.03 22.30 -3.45
C ASN A 520 -9.01 22.89 -2.45
N ILE A 521 -9.46 23.42 -1.32
CA ILE A 521 -8.57 23.93 -0.26
C ILE A 521 -7.73 22.79 0.35
N ILE A 522 -8.32 21.61 0.58
CA ILE A 522 -7.62 20.44 1.10
C ILE A 522 -6.55 19.96 0.11
N ASN A 523 -6.89 19.88 -1.18
CA ASN A 523 -5.97 19.43 -2.22
C ASN A 523 -4.79 20.40 -2.43
N GLU A 524 -5.02 21.71 -2.41
CA GLU A 524 -3.93 22.71 -2.52
C GLU A 524 -3.03 22.71 -1.28
N ARG A 525 -3.58 22.41 -0.09
CA ARG A 525 -2.79 22.23 1.14
C ARG A 525 -1.89 21.00 1.09
N GLU A 526 -2.40 19.85 0.64
CA GLU A 526 -1.59 18.64 0.46
C GLU A 526 -0.45 18.88 -0.55
N LYS A 527 -0.70 19.70 -1.57
CA LYS A 527 0.31 20.09 -2.57
C LYS A 527 1.39 21.01 -1.99
N THR A 528 1.02 22.00 -1.17
CA THR A 528 1.98 22.95 -0.55
C THR A 528 2.77 22.31 0.59
N GLU A 529 2.11 21.59 1.51
CA GLU A 529 2.81 20.87 2.59
C GLU A 529 3.71 19.75 2.03
N GLY A 530 3.27 19.06 0.98
CA GLY A 530 4.08 18.05 0.29
C GLY A 530 5.28 18.63 -0.48
N GLN A 531 5.21 19.89 -0.93
CA GLN A 531 6.34 20.60 -1.54
C GLN A 531 7.32 21.10 -0.49
N GLU A 532 6.84 21.60 0.65
CA GLU A 532 7.68 22.04 1.76
C GLU A 532 8.44 20.86 2.38
N LEU A 533 7.80 19.70 2.53
CA LEU A 533 8.45 18.48 3.02
C LEU A 533 9.58 18.01 2.10
N ARG A 534 9.37 18.08 0.77
CA ARG A 534 10.43 17.75 -0.22
C ARG A 534 11.62 18.70 -0.13
N ARG A 535 11.37 20.01 0.02
CA ARG A 535 12.44 21.00 0.18
C ARG A 535 13.25 20.76 1.47
N LYS A 536 12.59 20.40 2.57
CA LYS A 536 13.29 20.04 3.83
C LYS A 536 14.14 18.78 3.66
N LEU A 537 13.60 17.75 2.98
CA LEU A 537 14.34 16.52 2.70
C LEU A 537 15.56 16.76 1.79
N GLU A 538 15.42 17.63 0.79
CA GLU A 538 16.51 18.02 -0.12
C GLU A 538 17.59 18.83 0.61
N GLN A 539 17.22 19.74 1.52
CA GLN A 539 18.17 20.49 2.35
C GLN A 539 18.93 19.57 3.32
N GLU A 540 18.25 18.64 4.00
CA GLU A 540 18.89 17.67 4.88
C GLU A 540 19.85 16.73 4.13
N GLN A 541 19.49 16.32 2.91
CA GLN A 541 20.36 15.51 2.07
C GLN A 541 21.60 16.28 1.60
N LEU A 542 21.45 17.58 1.29
CA LEU A 542 22.57 18.45 0.92
C LEU A 542 23.53 18.65 2.10
N GLU A 543 23.01 18.85 3.30
CA GLU A 543 23.80 19.02 4.52
C GLU A 543 24.53 17.73 4.91
N LYS A 544 23.88 16.57 4.74
CA LYS A 544 24.53 15.26 4.91
C LYS A 544 25.68 15.05 3.94
N ASN A 545 25.52 15.44 2.68
CA ASN A 545 26.58 15.33 1.68
C ASN A 545 27.76 16.26 2.03
N ARG A 546 27.47 17.50 2.46
CA ARG A 546 28.50 18.45 2.91
C ARG A 546 29.32 17.91 4.08
N LEU A 547 28.66 17.34 5.10
CA LEU A 547 29.33 16.72 6.25
C LEU A 547 30.18 15.51 5.87
N CYS A 548 29.73 14.70 4.90
CA CYS A 548 30.53 13.58 4.39
C CYS A 548 31.80 14.05 3.68
N ASP A 549 31.73 15.16 2.94
CA ASP A 549 32.90 15.73 2.27
C ASP A 549 33.87 16.38 3.27
N GLU A 550 33.36 17.11 4.28
CA GLU A 550 34.17 17.63 5.39
C GLU A 550 34.89 16.51 6.17
N ILE A 551 34.24 15.36 6.40
CA ILE A 551 34.85 14.19 7.05
C ILE A 551 35.95 13.58 6.18
N LYS A 552 35.77 13.50 4.86
CA LYS A 552 36.80 13.00 3.93
C LYS A 552 38.02 13.91 3.91
N ASP A 553 37.81 15.22 3.93
CA ASP A 553 38.89 16.20 3.96
C ASP A 553 39.67 16.12 5.28
N MET A 554 38.98 15.96 6.43
CA MET A 554 39.65 15.75 7.72
C MET A 554 40.44 14.43 7.77
N GLN A 555 39.92 13.36 7.16
CA GLN A 555 40.63 12.07 7.07
C GLN A 555 41.90 12.13 6.21
N GLN A 556 41.95 13.04 5.22
CA GLN A 556 43.16 13.27 4.42
C GLN A 556 44.23 14.09 5.15
N VAL A 557 43.83 14.97 6.08
CA VAL A 557 44.76 15.87 6.77
C VAL A 557 45.42 15.23 7.99
N GLU A 558 44.72 14.35 8.73
CA GLU A 558 45.24 13.86 10.02
C GLU A 558 45.78 12.42 10.03
N GLY A 559 45.52 11.56 9.04
CA GLY A 559 46.12 10.22 9.02
C GLY A 559 45.88 9.37 10.28
N VAL A 560 44.81 9.63 11.03
CA VAL A 560 44.45 8.92 12.27
C VAL A 560 43.08 8.24 12.11
N GLN A 561 43.03 6.95 12.48
CA GLN A 561 41.79 6.18 12.62
C GLN A 561 41.00 6.65 13.84
N LEU A 562 39.97 7.47 13.63
CA LEU A 562 38.92 7.75 14.60
C LEU A 562 37.63 7.07 14.14
N VAL A 563 37.38 5.84 14.61
CA VAL A 563 36.19 5.05 14.21
C VAL A 563 35.12 4.96 15.32
N GLU A 564 35.39 5.37 16.56
CA GLU A 564 34.49 4.97 17.66
C GLU A 564 33.41 5.99 18.08
N ASN A 565 33.43 7.26 17.63
CA ASN A 565 32.47 8.29 18.11
C ASN A 565 31.38 8.73 17.10
N VAL A 566 31.35 8.21 15.88
CA VAL A 566 30.35 8.59 14.86
C VAL A 566 29.01 7.87 15.05
N ASP A 567 29.03 6.68 15.65
CA ASP A 567 27.82 5.86 15.82
C ASP A 567 26.92 6.34 16.97
N GLU A 568 27.45 7.06 17.97
CA GLU A 568 26.64 7.64 19.04
C GLU A 568 25.84 8.87 18.58
N LEU A 569 26.41 9.70 17.71
CA LEU A 569 25.71 10.84 17.08
C LEU A 569 24.62 10.37 16.11
N ARG A 570 24.88 9.32 15.32
CA ARG A 570 23.90 8.71 14.41
C ARG A 570 22.66 8.18 15.13
N ASN A 571 22.81 7.66 16.34
CA ASN A 571 21.71 7.05 17.10
C ASN A 571 20.74 8.07 17.73
N SER A 572 21.20 9.30 18.00
CA SER A 572 20.35 10.35 18.60
C SER A 572 19.36 10.93 17.59
N ASP A 573 19.80 11.18 16.35
CA ASP A 573 18.95 11.74 15.30
C ASP A 573 17.99 10.70 14.71
N PHE A 574 18.41 9.43 14.65
CA PHE A 574 17.52 8.32 14.26
C PHE A 574 16.34 8.15 15.23
N LYS A 575 16.54 8.44 16.52
CA LYS A 575 15.47 8.37 17.53
C LYS A 575 14.41 9.46 17.31
N LYS A 576 14.82 10.69 16.98
CA LYS A 576 13.90 11.78 16.62
C LYS A 576 13.13 11.48 15.34
N ILE A 577 13.78 10.94 14.31
CA ILE A 577 13.13 10.54 13.05
C ILE A 577 12.10 9.43 13.30
N LYS A 578 12.42 8.45 14.15
CA LYS A 578 11.50 7.36 14.51
C LYS A 578 10.26 7.85 15.26
N GLU A 579 10.39 8.87 16.11
CA GLU A 579 9.24 9.48 16.80
C GLU A 579 8.37 10.33 15.86
N GLN A 580 8.99 11.11 14.96
CA GLN A 580 8.25 11.88 13.95
C GLN A 580 7.51 10.95 12.97
N HIS A 581 8.13 9.85 12.55
CA HIS A 581 7.47 8.85 11.69
C HIS A 581 6.29 8.17 12.41
N LYS A 582 6.44 7.87 13.72
CA LYS A 582 5.35 7.31 14.54
C LYS A 582 4.18 8.27 14.70
N PHE A 583 4.43 9.58 14.71
CA PHE A 583 3.39 10.61 14.73
C PHE A 583 2.62 10.67 13.40
N VAL A 584 3.31 10.58 12.26
CA VAL A 584 2.70 10.56 10.91
C VAL A 584 1.84 9.31 10.73
N LEU A 585 2.29 8.14 11.19
CA LEU A 585 1.49 6.90 11.12
C LEU A 585 0.20 6.98 11.95
N LYS A 586 0.24 7.62 13.13
CA LYS A 586 -0.97 7.88 13.95
C LYS A 586 -1.96 8.82 13.25
N LEU A 587 -1.47 9.79 12.46
CA LEU A 587 -2.33 10.66 11.66
C LEU A 587 -3.00 9.91 10.51
N TYR A 588 -2.28 8.99 9.86
CA TYR A 588 -2.82 8.11 8.84
C TYR A 588 -3.89 7.15 9.38
N GLU A 589 -3.67 6.49 10.52
CA GLU A 589 -4.69 5.64 11.17
C GLU A 589 -5.96 6.42 11.53
N LYS A 590 -5.81 7.69 11.95
CA LYS A 590 -6.93 8.57 12.26
C LYS A 590 -7.71 8.98 11.01
N LYS A 591 -7.04 9.20 9.87
CA LYS A 591 -7.65 9.42 8.54
C LYS A 591 -8.44 8.18 8.08
N THR A 592 -7.87 6.99 8.23
CA THR A 592 -8.55 5.73 7.85
C THR A 592 -9.81 5.48 8.67
N ARG A 593 -9.80 5.81 9.96
CA ARG A 593 -11.01 5.72 10.82
C ARG A 593 -12.09 6.73 10.45
N LEU A 594 -11.70 7.92 9.98
CA LEU A 594 -12.64 8.95 9.53
C LEU A 594 -13.22 8.65 8.14
N SER A 595 -12.48 7.98 7.26
CA SER A 595 -12.99 7.53 5.95
C SER A 595 -13.91 6.31 6.01
N LEU A 596 -13.87 5.56 7.12
CA LEU A 596 -14.70 4.37 7.36
C LEU A 596 -16.05 4.69 8.05
N PHE A 597 -16.24 5.92 8.51
CA PHE A 597 -17.43 6.42 9.21
C PHE A 597 -18.28 7.26 8.28
#